data_AF-A0A855UGH6-F1
#
_entry.id   AF-A0A855UGH6-F1
#
_cell.length_a   1.000
_cell.length_b   1.000
_cell.length_c   1.000
_cell.angle_alpha   90.00
_cell.angle_beta   90.00
_cell.angle_gamma   90.00
#
_symmetry.space_group_name_H-M   'P 1'
#
loop_
_entity.id
_entity.type
_entity.pdbx_description
1 polymer ?
#
loop_
_entity_poly.entity_id
_entity_poly.type
_entity_poly.pdbx_seq_one_letter_code
_entity_poly.pdbx_strand_id
1 'polypeptide(L)'
;MNRKIRSLIKELTEECDKEKVSLICTANNQGETVSAICGGLVDLSFCLGVQEKKLSEKLPIHPEILRKSAVEALEEVKSDNHKHTFVIENAEDLQDILNRIASGEFDE
;
A
#
# COMPACT_ATOMS: atom_id res chain seq x y z
N MET A 1 2.44 -14.31 -0.42
CA MET A 1 3.72 -14.28 -1.14
C MET A 1 4.64 -15.32 -0.54
N ASN A 2 5.19 -16.20 -1.37
CA ASN A 2 6.01 -17.32 -0.89
C ASN A 2 7.31 -16.82 -0.20
N ARG A 3 7.72 -17.50 0.88
CA ARG A 3 8.95 -17.20 1.65
C ARG A 3 10.20 -17.10 0.78
N LYS A 4 10.32 -17.91 -0.28
CA LYS A 4 11.46 -17.88 -1.19
C LYS A 4 11.64 -16.52 -1.87
N ILE A 5 10.54 -15.91 -2.34
CA ILE A 5 10.58 -14.58 -2.98
C ILE A 5 11.03 -13.52 -1.96
N ARG A 6 10.52 -13.59 -0.73
CA ARG A 6 10.91 -12.68 0.35
C ARG A 6 12.40 -12.80 0.68
N SER A 7 12.94 -14.03 0.73
CA SER A 7 14.38 -14.27 0.95
C SER A 7 15.23 -13.69 -0.17
N LEU A 8 14.85 -13.95 -1.43
CA LEU A 8 15.59 -13.44 -2.59
C LEU A 8 15.63 -11.90 -2.65
N ILE A 9 14.50 -11.23 -2.34
CA ILE A 9 14.48 -9.76 -2.28
C ILE A 9 15.42 -9.26 -1.17
N LYS A 10 15.42 -9.93 -0.01
CA LYS A 10 16.31 -9.58 1.10
C LYS A 10 17.78 -9.77 0.72
N GLU A 11 18.15 -10.94 0.23
CA GLU A 11 19.51 -11.26 -0.23
C GLU A 11 20.00 -10.29 -1.30
N LEU A 12 19.14 -9.97 -2.28
CA LEU A 12 19.46 -8.97 -3.31
C LEU A 12 19.74 -7.59 -2.70
N THR A 13 18.93 -7.17 -1.74
CA THR A 13 19.10 -5.87 -1.08
C THR A 13 20.41 -5.81 -0.29
N GLU A 14 20.76 -6.88 0.41
CA GLU A 14 22.01 -7.00 1.15
C GLU A 14 23.24 -6.96 0.23
N GLU A 15 23.20 -7.67 -0.90
CA GLU A 15 24.29 -7.63 -1.89
C GLU A 15 24.39 -6.26 -2.57
N CYS A 16 23.26 -5.63 -2.90
CA CYS A 16 23.26 -4.27 -3.45
C CYS A 16 23.89 -3.27 -2.48
N ASP A 17 23.57 -3.33 -1.19
CA ASP A 17 24.14 -2.43 -0.18
C ASP A 17 25.66 -2.63 -0.04
N LYS A 18 26.12 -3.90 0.00
CA LYS A 18 27.57 -4.23 0.06
C LYS A 18 28.34 -3.66 -1.13
N GLU A 19 27.79 -3.79 -2.33
CA GLU A 19 28.40 -3.35 -3.58
C GLU A 19 28.14 -1.86 -3.88
N LYS A 20 27.48 -1.12 -2.96
CA LYS A 20 27.09 0.28 -3.13
C LYS A 20 26.24 0.53 -4.39
N VAL A 21 25.39 -0.44 -4.71
CA VAL A 21 24.41 -0.36 -5.79
C VAL A 21 23.07 0.07 -5.19
N SER A 22 22.46 1.10 -5.79
CA SER A 22 21.15 1.57 -5.37
C SER A 22 20.02 0.75 -6.00
N LEU A 23 18.99 0.44 -5.21
CA LEU A 23 17.87 -0.42 -5.60
C LEU A 23 16.55 0.15 -5.09
N ILE A 24 15.53 0.12 -5.95
CA ILE A 24 14.11 0.24 -5.56
C ILE A 24 13.38 -0.94 -6.18
N CYS A 25 12.80 -1.79 -5.34
CA CYS A 25 12.05 -2.97 -5.75
C CYS A 25 10.75 -3.09 -4.96
N THR A 26 9.66 -3.39 -5.66
CA THR A 26 8.39 -3.76 -5.03
C THR A 26 7.81 -4.98 -5.73
N ALA A 27 7.47 -6.00 -4.96
CA ALA A 27 6.78 -7.19 -5.41
C ALA A 27 5.39 -7.26 -4.78
N ASN A 28 4.39 -7.67 -5.55
CA ASN A 28 3.01 -7.82 -5.11
C ASN A 28 2.49 -9.21 -5.49
N ASN A 29 1.81 -9.87 -4.57
CA ASN A 29 1.03 -11.07 -4.86
C ASN A 29 -0.36 -10.93 -4.24
N GLN A 30 -1.33 -10.50 -5.04
CA GLN A 30 -2.73 -10.35 -4.65
C GLN A 30 -2.92 -9.47 -3.39
N GLY A 31 -2.21 -8.35 -3.31
CA GLY A 31 -2.31 -7.39 -2.20
C GLY A 31 -1.26 -7.60 -1.11
N GLU A 32 -0.61 -8.77 -1.04
CA GLU A 32 0.54 -8.97 -0.17
C GLU A 32 1.81 -8.41 -0.84
N THR A 33 2.25 -7.25 -0.37
CA THR A 33 3.39 -6.52 -0.93
C THR A 33 4.65 -6.66 -0.07
N VAL A 34 5.80 -6.63 -0.74
CA VAL A 34 7.12 -6.44 -0.12
C VAL A 34 7.86 -5.41 -0.93
N SER A 35 8.45 -4.45 -0.24
CA SER A 35 9.30 -3.43 -0.85
C SER A 35 10.69 -3.48 -0.22
N ALA A 36 11.70 -3.20 -1.03
CA ALA A 36 13.09 -3.06 -0.62
C ALA A 36 13.72 -1.85 -1.30
N ILE A 37 14.44 -1.06 -0.49
CA ILE A 37 15.07 0.18 -0.91
C ILE A 37 16.46 0.24 -0.26
N CYS A 38 17.50 0.47 -1.05
CA CYS A 38 18.86 0.77 -0.58
C CYS A 38 19.52 1.80 -1.49
N GLY A 39 20.39 2.64 -0.92
CA GLY A 39 21.08 3.71 -1.67
C GLY A 39 20.88 5.10 -1.08
N GLY A 40 21.66 6.06 -1.59
CA GLY A 40 21.57 7.48 -1.22
C GLY A 40 20.52 8.23 -2.03
N LEU A 41 20.14 9.43 -1.57
CA LEU A 41 19.08 10.25 -2.16
C LEU A 41 19.24 10.43 -3.69
N VAL A 42 20.45 10.80 -4.16
CA VAL A 42 20.70 11.10 -5.57
C VAL A 42 20.47 9.87 -6.46
N ASP A 43 21.01 8.72 -6.06
CA ASP A 43 20.87 7.48 -6.83
C ASP A 43 19.44 6.95 -6.79
N LEU A 44 18.76 7.07 -5.64
CA LEU A 44 17.35 6.71 -5.52
C LEU A 44 16.46 7.59 -6.41
N SER A 45 16.74 8.89 -6.52
CA SER A 45 16.06 9.77 -7.48
C SER A 45 16.27 9.31 -8.93
N PHE A 46 17.50 8.86 -9.27
CA PHE A 46 17.77 8.30 -10.60
C PHE A 46 17.00 6.99 -10.84
N CYS A 47 16.98 6.07 -9.87
CA CYS A 47 16.18 4.85 -9.93
C CYS A 47 14.69 5.14 -10.16
N LEU A 48 14.12 6.12 -9.44
CA LEU A 48 12.74 6.54 -9.62
C LEU A 48 12.47 7.10 -11.02
N GLY A 49 13.36 7.95 -11.55
CA GLY A 49 13.22 8.48 -12.91
C GLY A 49 13.23 7.38 -13.99
N VAL A 50 14.10 6.37 -13.84
CA VAL A 50 14.14 5.21 -14.74
C VAL A 50 12.87 4.36 -14.61
N GLN A 51 12.38 4.14 -13.39
CA GLN A 51 11.11 3.43 -13.17
C GLN A 51 9.94 4.17 -13.82
N GLU A 52 9.87 5.49 -13.68
CA GLU A 52 8.81 6.32 -14.25
C GLU A 52 8.77 6.20 -15.78
N LYS A 53 9.94 6.30 -16.43
CA LYS A 53 10.06 6.09 -17.88
C LYS A 53 9.55 4.70 -18.28
N LYS A 54 10.00 3.63 -17.61
CA LYS A 54 9.56 2.26 -17.91
C LYS A 54 8.08 2.03 -17.66
N LEU A 55 7.49 2.69 -16.66
CA LEU A 55 6.05 2.62 -16.40
C LEU A 55 5.26 3.32 -17.49
N SER A 56 5.72 4.47 -17.98
CA SER A 56 5.07 5.19 -19.07
C SER A 56 5.00 4.39 -20.38
N GLU A 57 5.97 3.47 -20.60
CA GLU A 57 5.97 2.55 -21.74
C GLU A 57 4.94 1.41 -21.61
N LYS A 58 4.50 1.08 -20.38
CA LYS A 58 3.63 -0.07 -20.10
C LYS A 58 2.19 0.31 -19.75
N LEU A 59 1.99 1.49 -19.20
CA LEU A 59 0.70 1.91 -18.67
C LEU A 59 -0.06 2.75 -19.70
N PRO A 60 -1.40 2.61 -19.78
CA PRO A 60 -2.23 3.42 -20.67
C PRO A 60 -2.44 4.86 -20.16
N ILE A 61 -1.96 5.18 -18.96
CA ILE A 61 -2.08 6.47 -18.31
C ILE A 61 -0.71 6.93 -17.80
N HIS A 62 -0.52 8.25 -17.69
CA HIS A 62 0.71 8.81 -17.15
C HIS A 62 0.96 8.31 -15.71
N PRO A 63 2.15 7.77 -15.39
CA PRO A 63 2.35 7.15 -14.09
C PRO A 63 2.30 8.16 -12.93
N GLU A 64 2.60 9.44 -13.16
CA GLU A 64 2.38 10.52 -12.20
C GLU A 64 0.93 10.59 -11.69
N ILE A 65 -0.05 10.54 -12.61
CA ILE A 65 -1.48 10.56 -12.26
C ILE A 65 -1.83 9.30 -11.46
N LEU A 66 -1.38 8.14 -11.92
CA LEU A 66 -1.63 6.87 -11.23
C LEU A 66 -1.05 6.87 -9.82
N ARG A 67 0.18 7.37 -9.64
CA ARG A 67 0.85 7.47 -8.34
C ARG A 67 0.08 8.38 -7.41
N LYS A 68 -0.35 9.55 -7.88
CA LYS A 68 -1.12 10.50 -7.07
C LYS A 68 -2.39 9.83 -6.52
N SER A 69 -3.19 9.22 -7.40
CA SER A 69 -4.41 8.52 -6.98
C SER A 69 -4.12 7.31 -6.07
N ALA A 70 -3.02 6.58 -6.31
CA ALA A 70 -2.64 5.45 -5.46
C ALA A 70 -2.19 5.88 -4.06
N VAL A 71 -1.48 7.01 -3.94
CA VAL A 71 -1.09 7.58 -2.65
C VAL A 71 -2.30 8.10 -1.89
N GLU A 72 -3.21 8.81 -2.57
CA GLU A 72 -4.48 9.27 -1.98
C GLU A 72 -5.28 8.09 -1.42
N ALA A 73 -5.49 7.04 -2.22
CA ALA A 73 -6.20 5.83 -1.78
C ALA A 73 -5.51 5.11 -0.60
N LEU A 74 -4.17 5.10 -0.55
CA LEU A 74 -3.42 4.53 0.58
C LEU A 74 -3.59 5.35 1.87
N GLU A 75 -3.68 6.67 1.77
CA GLU A 75 -3.96 7.53 2.93
C GLU A 75 -5.40 7.40 3.39
N GLU A 76 -6.37 7.26 2.48
CA GLU A 76 -7.77 6.97 2.83
C GLU A 76 -7.92 5.66 3.62
N VAL A 77 -7.25 4.58 3.20
CA VAL A 77 -7.25 3.31 3.95
C VAL A 77 -6.65 3.46 5.37
N LYS A 78 -5.72 4.41 5.56
CA LYS A 78 -5.16 4.70 6.89
C LYS A 78 -6.08 5.58 7.73
N SER A 79 -6.81 6.51 7.11
CA SER A 79 -7.78 7.37 7.81
C SER A 79 -9.08 6.64 8.10
N ASP A 80 -9.42 5.61 7.33
CA ASP A 80 -10.60 4.76 7.52
C ASP A 80 -10.41 3.68 8.59
N ASN A 81 -9.64 4.03 9.63
CA ASN A 81 -9.62 3.32 10.89
C ASN A 81 -10.90 3.58 11.71
N HIS A 82 -12.01 3.96 11.05
CA HIS A 82 -13.36 3.86 11.56
C HIS A 82 -13.72 2.37 11.71
N LYS A 83 -13.12 1.72 12.70
CA LYS A 83 -13.84 0.71 13.44
C LYS A 83 -15.11 1.41 13.91
N HIS A 84 -16.23 1.19 13.22
CA HIS A 84 -17.55 1.46 13.78
C HIS A 84 -17.67 0.63 15.06
N THR A 85 -17.16 1.19 16.14
CA THR A 85 -17.22 0.61 17.47
C THR A 85 -18.57 1.05 17.98
N PHE A 86 -19.55 0.18 17.84
CA PHE A 86 -20.84 0.39 18.48
C PHE A 86 -20.60 0.37 19.99
N VAL A 87 -20.75 1.52 20.63
CA VAL A 87 -20.76 1.61 22.09
C VAL A 87 -22.14 1.16 22.53
N ILE A 88 -22.21 0.04 23.25
CA ILE A 88 -23.45 -0.51 23.79
C ILE A 88 -23.44 -0.21 25.29
N GLU A 89 -24.19 0.79 25.71
CA GLU A 89 -24.31 1.16 27.12
C GLU A 89 -25.45 0.38 27.80
N ASN A 90 -26.44 -0.07 27.02
CA ASN A 90 -27.59 -0.83 27.52
C ASN A 90 -28.18 -1.80 26.46
N ALA A 91 -29.22 -2.54 26.84
CA ALA A 91 -29.85 -3.54 25.96
C ALA A 91 -30.69 -2.92 24.83
N GLU A 92 -31.18 -1.70 25.01
CA GLU A 92 -31.95 -0.98 23.98
C GLU A 92 -31.03 -0.54 22.83
N ASP A 93 -29.79 -0.13 23.13
CA ASP A 93 -28.78 0.23 22.13
C ASP A 93 -28.50 -0.93 21.18
N LEU A 94 -28.37 -2.15 21.72
CA LEU A 94 -28.16 -3.36 20.91
C LEU A 94 -29.34 -3.62 19.96
N GLN A 95 -30.57 -3.39 20.43
CA GLN A 95 -31.77 -3.61 19.64
C GLN A 95 -31.89 -2.57 18.52
N ASP A 96 -31.56 -1.32 18.80
CA ASP A 96 -31.52 -0.24 17.80
C ASP A 96 -30.47 -0.51 16.70
N ILE A 97 -29.26 -0.94 17.09
CA ILE A 97 -28.20 -1.31 16.14
C ILE A 97 -28.65 -2.45 15.21
N LEU A 98 -29.27 -3.50 15.77
CA LEU A 98 -29.77 -4.63 14.98
C LEU A 98 -30.91 -4.21 14.04
N ASN A 99 -31.78 -3.29 14.47
CA ASN A 99 -32.83 -2.73 13.62
C ASN A 99 -32.27 -1.92 12.45
N ARG A 100 -31.22 -1.12 12.69
CA ARG A 100 -30.53 -0.34 11.66
C ARG A 100 -29.78 -1.22 10.65
N ILE A 101 -29.15 -2.29 11.12
CA ILE A 101 -28.56 -3.32 10.24
C ILE A 101 -29.64 -3.96 9.35
N ALA A 102 -30.81 -4.25 9.92
CA ALA A 102 -31.92 -4.86 9.19
C ALA A 102 -32.59 -3.88 8.20
N SER A 103 -32.66 -2.59 8.52
CA SER A 103 -33.22 -1.55 7.64
C SER A 103 -32.25 -1.05 6.58
N GLY A 104 -30.94 -1.21 6.80
CA GLY A 104 -29.89 -0.67 5.93
C GLY A 104 -29.69 0.85 6.09
N GLU A 105 -30.27 1.45 7.13
CA GLU A 105 -30.16 2.87 7.43
C GLU A 105 -28.97 3.12 8.37
N PHE A 106 -27.81 3.38 7.76
CA PHE A 106 -26.67 3.95 8.44
C PHE A 106 -26.58 5.41 8.01
N ASP A 107 -26.98 6.34 8.89
CA ASP A 107 -26.83 7.78 8.64
C ASP A 107 -25.36 8.09 8.28
N GLU A 108 -25.18 8.88 7.21
CA GLU A 108 -23.89 9.46 6.77
C GLU A 108 -23.28 10.41 7.82
#